data_AF-A0A3L7JSF7-F1
#
_entry.id   AF-A0A3L7JSF7-F1
#
_cell.length_a   1.000
_cell.length_b   1.000
_cell.length_c   1.000
_cell.angle_alpha   90.00
_cell.angle_beta   90.00
_cell.angle_gamma   90.00
#
_symmetry.space_group_name_H-M   'P 1'
#
loop_
_entity.id
_entity.type
_entity.pdbx_description
1 polymer ?
#
loop_
_entity_poly.entity_id
_entity_poly.type
_entity_poly.pdbx_seq_one_letter_code
_entity_poly.pdbx_strand_id
1 'polypeptide(L)'
;MFDLEALKEMRRQADEISYACMSRQFFRDEKSLKQALDHICRTLGMFTDMEIKKLKGENIPYDPQSYMRGRMSLAYNAVMNSQEDDQYPA
;
A
#
# COMPACT_ATOMS: atom_id res chain seq x y z
N MET A 1 15.75 3.49 10.50
CA MET A 1 14.61 4.25 11.07
C MET A 1 13.83 4.83 9.92
N PHE A 2 12.49 4.77 9.94
CA PHE A 2 11.69 5.37 8.87
C PHE A 2 11.91 6.88 8.80
N ASP A 3 12.12 7.41 7.59
CA ASP A 3 12.06 8.86 7.40
C ASP A 3 10.60 9.36 7.42
N LEU A 4 10.42 10.59 7.88
CA LEU A 4 9.09 11.19 8.07
C LEU A 4 8.33 11.35 6.75
N GLU A 5 9.04 11.61 5.65
CA GLU A 5 8.42 11.82 4.34
C GLU A 5 7.90 10.50 3.75
N ALA A 6 8.60 9.40 3.95
CA ALA A 6 8.14 8.06 3.59
C ALA A 6 6.86 7.69 4.36
N LEU A 7 6.78 8.03 5.65
CA LEU A 7 5.57 7.80 6.45
C LEU A 7 4.38 8.64 5.97
N LYS A 8 4.61 9.93 5.66
CA LYS A 8 3.58 10.81 5.10
C LYS A 8 3.06 10.30 3.76
N GLU A 9 3.96 9.87 2.87
CA GLU A 9 3.59 9.37 1.56
C GLU A 9 2.80 8.07 1.63
N MET A 10 3.23 7.11 2.47
CA MET A 10 2.47 5.87 2.67
C MET A 10 1.09 6.15 3.27
N ARG A 11 0.98 7.12 4.20
CA ARG A 11 -0.32 7.54 4.73
C ARG A 11 -1.22 8.14 3.65
N ARG A 12 -0.68 9.05 2.83
CA ARG A 12 -1.41 9.65 1.70
C ARG A 12 -1.94 8.57 0.75
N GLN A 13 -1.09 7.63 0.34
CA GLN A 13 -1.48 6.51 -0.53
C GLN A 13 -2.57 5.64 0.11
N ALA A 14 -2.47 5.34 1.41
CA ALA A 14 -3.49 4.56 2.11
C ALA A 14 -4.84 5.27 2.17
N ASP A 15 -4.85 6.58 2.46
CA ASP A 15 -6.07 7.40 2.50
C ASP A 15 -6.74 7.45 1.11
N GLU A 16 -5.96 7.64 0.05
CA GLU A 16 -6.46 7.67 -1.33
C GLU A 16 -7.00 6.31 -1.78
N ILE A 17 -6.31 5.20 -1.47
CA ILE A 17 -6.81 3.84 -1.73
C ILE A 17 -8.14 3.62 -1.01
N SER A 18 -8.23 3.98 0.28
CA SER A 18 -9.45 3.83 1.06
C SER A 18 -10.61 4.61 0.44
N TYR A 19 -10.37 5.87 0.09
CA TYR A 19 -11.38 6.70 -0.56
C TYR A 19 -11.84 6.12 -1.89
N ALA A 20 -10.92 5.68 -2.75
CA ALA A 20 -11.25 5.08 -4.05
C ALA A 20 -12.07 3.80 -3.92
N CYS A 21 -11.72 2.93 -2.96
CA CYS A 21 -12.46 1.69 -2.71
C CYS A 21 -13.87 1.94 -2.16
N MET A 22 -14.05 2.95 -1.31
CA MET A 22 -15.32 3.22 -0.63
C MET A 22 -16.27 4.13 -1.43
N SER A 23 -15.74 4.97 -2.32
CA SER A 23 -16.53 5.90 -3.15
C SER A 23 -17.18 5.23 -4.36
N ARG A 24 -16.69 4.06 -4.79
CA ARG A 24 -17.23 3.33 -5.94
C ARG A 24 -18.35 2.39 -5.52
N GLN A 25 -19.47 2.45 -6.25
CA GLN A 25 -20.58 1.52 -6.07
C GLN A 25 -20.23 0.11 -6.57
N PHE A 26 -19.31 -0.01 -7.54
CA PHE A 26 -18.75 -1.27 -8.04
C PHE A 26 -17.28 -1.09 -8.44
N PHE A 27 -16.37 -1.89 -7.86
CA PHE A 27 -15.00 -2.05 -8.37
C PHE A 27 -15.01 -3.21 -9.37
N ARG A 28 -14.93 -2.93 -10.67
CA ARG A 28 -15.08 -3.96 -11.72
C ARG A 28 -13.85 -4.87 -11.84
N ASP A 29 -12.67 -4.34 -11.53
CA ASP A 29 -11.43 -5.12 -11.55
C ASP A 29 -11.13 -5.76 -10.19
N GLU A 30 -11.76 -6.91 -9.95
CA GLU A 30 -11.55 -7.72 -8.74
C GLU A 30 -10.08 -8.17 -8.60
N LYS A 31 -9.37 -8.37 -9.72
CA LYS A 31 -7.97 -8.82 -9.70
C LYS A 31 -7.06 -7.72 -9.18
N SER A 32 -7.21 -6.49 -9.68
CA SER A 32 -6.45 -5.34 -9.19
C SER A 32 -6.75 -5.03 -7.73
N LEU A 33 -8.01 -5.18 -7.30
CA LEU A 33 -8.37 -5.04 -5.88
C LEU A 33 -7.69 -6.10 -4.99
N LYS A 34 -7.66 -7.37 -5.42
CA LYS A 34 -6.94 -8.44 -4.72
C LYS A 34 -5.44 -8.18 -4.65
N GLN A 35 -4.84 -7.66 -5.73
CA GLN A 35 -3.41 -7.31 -5.76
C GLN A 35 -3.10 -6.15 -4.80
N ALA A 36 -3.93 -5.11 -4.79
CA ALA A 36 -3.80 -4.01 -3.85
C ALA A 36 -3.88 -4.50 -2.40
N LEU A 37 -4.85 -5.36 -2.09
CA LEU A 37 -5.00 -5.96 -0.77
C LEU A 37 -3.78 -6.79 -0.35
N ASP A 38 -3.24 -7.65 -1.24
CA ASP A 38 -2.01 -8.41 -0.95
C ASP A 38 -0.85 -7.48 -0.58
N HIS A 39 -0.64 -6.41 -1.35
CA HIS A 39 0.45 -5.48 -1.13
C HIS A 39 0.27 -4.66 0.17
N ILE A 40 -0.96 -4.27 0.51
CA ILE A 40 -1.27 -3.64 1.80
C ILE A 40 -0.99 -4.60 2.96
N CYS A 41 -1.47 -5.86 2.88
CA CYS A 41 -1.22 -6.88 3.90
C CYS A 41 0.29 -7.14 4.09
N ARG A 42 1.07 -7.20 3.02
CA ARG A 42 2.54 -7.34 3.10
C ARG A 42 3.22 -6.15 3.74
N THR A 43 2.71 -4.94 3.49
CA THR A 43 3.20 -3.71 4.12
C THR A 43 2.95 -3.74 5.62
N LEU A 44 1.73 -4.08 6.04
CA LEU A 44 1.36 -4.23 7.45
C LEU A 44 2.15 -5.34 8.15
N GLY A 45 2.37 -6.47 7.46
CA GLY A 45 3.20 -7.57 7.95
C GLY A 45 4.64 -7.13 8.22
N MET A 46 5.25 -6.37 7.30
CA MET A 46 6.60 -5.84 7.50
C MET A 46 6.65 -4.83 8.65
N PHE A 47 5.68 -3.91 8.73
CA PHE A 47 5.61 -2.96 9.84
C PHE A 47 5.52 -3.67 11.19
N THR A 48 4.65 -4.69 11.29
CA THR A 48 4.45 -5.46 12.51
C THR A 48 5.69 -6.24 12.90
N ASP A 49 6.36 -6.88 11.95
CA ASP A 49 7.62 -7.60 12.18
C ASP A 49 8.73 -6.65 12.69
N MET A 50 8.81 -5.44 12.16
CA MET A 50 9.72 -4.42 12.67
C MET A 50 9.43 -4.02 14.11
N GLU A 51 8.17 -3.75 14.44
CA GLU A 51 7.80 -3.37 15.81
C GLU A 51 8.05 -4.53 16.79
N ILE A 52 7.80 -5.78 16.38
CA ILE A 52 8.17 -6.98 17.17
C ILE A 52 9.67 -7.03 17.41
N LYS A 53 10.50 -6.89 16.35
CA LYS A 53 11.96 -6.90 16.46
C LYS A 53 12.47 -5.80 17.36
N LYS A 54 11.91 -4.60 17.23
CA LYS A 54 12.22 -3.44 18.09
C LYS A 54 11.88 -3.72 19.56
N LEU A 55 10.71 -4.29 19.85
CA LEU A 55 10.32 -4.66 21.22
C LEU A 55 11.23 -5.73 21.82
N LYS A 56 11.77 -6.63 21.00
CA LYS A 56 12.72 -7.67 21.43
C LYS A 56 14.18 -7.20 21.48
N GLY A 57 14.47 -5.98 21.04
CA GLY A 57 15.85 -5.49 20.89
C GLY A 57 16.65 -6.23 19.80
N GLU A 58 15.96 -6.85 18.84
CA GLU A 58 16.59 -7.54 17.70
C GLU A 58 17.06 -6.54 16.64
N ASN A 59 18.18 -6.86 15.98
CA ASN A 59 18.66 -6.08 14.84
C ASN A 59 17.86 -6.41 13.57
N ILE A 60 17.67 -5.42 12.69
CA ILE A 60 16.95 -5.57 11.42
C ILE A 60 18.00 -5.55 10.28
N PRO A 61 18.32 -6.71 9.66
CA PRO A 61 19.44 -6.82 8.71
C PRO A 61 19.09 -6.44 7.26
N TYR A 62 17.91 -5.88 7.01
CA TYR A 62 17.42 -5.51 5.68
C TYR A 62 16.82 -4.10 5.70
N ASP A 63 16.42 -3.61 4.52
CA ASP A 63 15.75 -2.31 4.37
C ASP A 63 14.22 -2.48 4.31
N PRO A 64 13.51 -2.44 5.45
CA PRO A 64 12.06 -2.54 5.47
C PRO A 64 11.37 -1.31 4.88
N GLN A 65 12.01 -0.14 4.91
CA GLN A 65 11.42 1.09 4.39
C GLN A 65 11.26 0.99 2.87
N SER A 66 12.30 0.60 2.17
CA SER A 66 12.23 0.40 0.72
C SER A 66 11.22 -0.67 0.34
N TYR A 67 11.15 -1.77 1.10
CA TYR A 67 10.16 -2.82 0.89
C TYR A 67 8.72 -2.28 1.03
N MET A 68 8.42 -1.60 2.13
CA MET A 68 7.09 -1.06 2.40
C MET A 68 6.69 0.00 1.38
N ARG A 69 7.60 0.91 1.02
CA ARG A 69 7.37 1.90 -0.06
C ARG A 69 7.03 1.22 -1.39
N GLY A 70 7.81 0.21 -1.78
CA GLY A 70 7.57 -0.54 -3.01
C GLY A 70 6.20 -1.19 -3.04
N ARG A 71 5.77 -1.82 -1.93
CA ARG A 71 4.44 -2.44 -1.82
C ARG A 71 3.32 -1.42 -1.84
N MET A 72 3.46 -0.30 -1.13
CA MET A 72 2.45 0.75 -1.13
C MET A 72 2.27 1.38 -2.52
N SER A 73 3.36 1.64 -3.25
CA SER A 73 3.28 2.13 -4.63
C SER A 73 2.58 1.13 -5.57
N LEU A 74 2.85 -0.17 -5.43
CA LEU A 74 2.16 -1.19 -6.24
C LEU A 74 0.66 -1.26 -5.90
N ALA A 75 0.30 -1.17 -4.62
CA ALA A 75 -1.10 -1.15 -4.19
C ALA A 75 -1.83 0.09 -4.74
N TYR A 76 -1.18 1.25 -4.65
CA TYR A 76 -1.69 2.52 -5.16
C TYR A 76 -1.98 2.43 -6.66
N ASN A 77 -0.99 2.01 -7.45
CA ASN A 77 -1.13 1.90 -8.90
C ASN A 77 -2.23 0.91 -9.31
N ALA A 78 -2.39 -0.21 -8.59
CA ALA A 78 -3.46 -1.17 -8.88
C ALA A 78 -4.86 -0.55 -8.71
N VAL A 79 -5.06 0.31 -7.71
CA VAL A 79 -6.34 0.96 -7.43
C VAL A 79 -6.57 2.21 -8.29
N MET A 80 -5.51 2.95 -8.63
CA MET A 80 -5.61 4.22 -9.34
C MET A 80 -5.54 4.07 -10.86
N ASN A 81 -4.73 3.15 -11.40
CA ASN A 81 -4.67 2.94 -12.86
C ASN A 81 -5.90 2.21 -13.38
N SER A 82 -6.57 1.41 -12.53
CA SER A 82 -7.89 0.86 -12.85
C SER A 82 -8.99 1.95 -12.94
N GLN A 83 -8.66 3.22 -12.68
CA GLN A 83 -9.56 4.36 -12.86
C GLN A 83 -9.44 5.03 -14.24
N GLU A 84 -8.28 4.94 -14.90
CA GLU A 84 -8.05 5.62 -16.20
C GLU A 84 -8.81 4.93 -17.36
N ASP A 85 -8.96 3.61 -17.30
CA ASP A 85 -9.70 2.83 -18.30
C ASP A 85 -11.22 3.12 -18.31
N ASP A 86 -11.77 3.73 -17.25
CA ASP A 86 -13.19 4.09 -17.16
C ASP A 86 -13.54 5.45 -17.83
N GLN A 87 -12.55 6.23 -18.31
CA GLN A 87 -12.77 7.60 -18.84
C GLN A 87 -12.86 7.75 -20.37
N TYR A 88 -12.70 6.68 -21.16
CA TYR A 88 -12.88 6.74 -22.62
C TYR A 88 -14.03 5.85 -23.11
N PRO A 89 -15.23 6.42 -23.36
CA PRO A 89 -16.16 5.82 -24.31
C PRO A 89 -15.69 6.16 -25.74
N ALA A 90 -15.49 5.11 -26.54
CA ALA A 90 -15.33 5.22 -27.99
C ALA A 90 -16.63 5.64 -28.68
#